data_AF-A0A5C7G1Z1-F1
#
_entry.id   AF-A0A5C7G1Z1-F1
#
_cell.length_a   1.000
_cell.length_b   1.000
_cell.length_c   1.000
_cell.angle_alpha   90.00
_cell.angle_beta   90.00
_cell.angle_gamma   90.00
#
_symmetry.space_group_name_H-M   'P 1'
#
loop_
_entity.id
_entity.type
_entity.pdbx_description
1 polymer ?
#
loop_
_entity_poly.entity_id
_entity_poly.type
_entity_poly.pdbx_seq_one_letter_code
_entity_poly.pdbx_strand_id
1 'polypeptide(L)'
;MSYSYEIKPRPAELGGGWKLALLQDGQEVGGGVFSVPEDDPQAGMNWWSSLTEKRRAHWLTMAASAMPAAARHAYLLAEAYNDAQDEAEAWMSTRG
;
A
#
# COMPACT_ATOMS: atom_id res chain seq x y z
N MET A 1 23.19 10.89 14.97
CA MET A 1 22.21 9.81 14.76
C MET A 1 21.22 10.33 13.74
N SER A 2 21.18 9.73 12.56
CA SER A 2 20.19 10.03 11.53
C SER A 2 19.19 8.90 11.46
N TYR A 3 17.90 9.25 11.49
CA TYR A 3 16.84 8.31 11.18
C TYR A 3 16.46 8.43 9.70
N SER A 4 16.13 7.30 9.09
CA SER A 4 15.52 7.22 7.76
C SER A 4 14.59 6.02 7.71
N TYR A 5 13.86 5.84 6.62
CA TYR A 5 12.99 4.68 6.45
C TYR A 5 13.04 4.13 5.02
N GLU A 6 12.68 2.86 4.89
CA GLU A 6 12.50 2.19 3.60
C GLU A 6 11.14 1.49 3.56
N ILE A 7 10.42 1.64 2.44
CA ILE A 7 9.19 0.90 2.14
C ILE A 7 9.49 0.00 0.95
N LYS A 8 9.35 -1.32 1.14
CA LYS A 8 9.63 -2.33 0.10
C LYS A 8 8.39 -3.17 -0.20
N PRO A 9 8.16 -3.52 -1.48
CA PRO A 9 7.05 -4.39 -1.84
C PRO A 9 7.26 -5.77 -1.21
N ARG A 10 6.16 -6.35 -0.73
CA ARG A 10 6.16 -7.69 -0.14
C ARG A 10 5.63 -8.70 -1.16
N PRO A 11 6.25 -9.89 -1.29
CA PRO A 11 5.79 -10.91 -2.21
C PRO A 11 4.32 -11.28 -2.01
N ALA A 12 3.60 -11.54 -3.11
CA ALA A 12 2.20 -11.94 -3.06
C ALA A 12 1.97 -13.22 -2.23
N GLU A 13 2.93 -14.15 -2.25
CA GLU A 13 2.90 -15.39 -1.46
C GLU A 13 2.88 -15.16 0.06
N LEU A 14 3.32 -13.99 0.51
CA LEU A 14 3.28 -13.60 1.92
C LEU A 14 2.03 -12.77 2.24
N GLY A 15 1.07 -12.62 1.32
CA GLY A 15 -0.11 -11.75 1.47
C GLY A 15 0.07 -10.36 0.85
N GLY A 16 1.14 -10.15 0.08
CA GLY A 16 1.39 -8.90 -0.64
C GLY A 16 1.58 -7.68 0.27
N GLY A 17 1.33 -6.50 -0.30
CA GLY A 17 1.44 -5.22 0.40
C GLY A 17 2.88 -4.74 0.55
N TRP A 18 3.20 -4.14 1.70
CA TRP A 18 4.45 -3.43 1.93
C TRP A 18 5.08 -3.77 3.27
N LYS A 19 6.42 -3.82 3.31
CA LYS A 19 7.21 -3.81 4.54
C LYS A 19 7.80 -2.42 4.72
N LEU A 20 7.52 -1.79 5.84
CA LEU A 20 8.18 -0.58 6.32
C LEU A 20 9.32 -0.96 7.26
N ALA A 21 10.50 -0.39 7.07
CA ALA A 21 11.65 -0.52 7.95
C ALA A 21 12.13 0.88 8.40
N LEU A 22 12.27 1.08 9.71
CA LEU A 22 12.91 2.25 10.31
C LEU A 22 14.41 1.96 10.43
N LEU A 23 15.23 2.87 9.92
CA LEU A 23 16.67 2.78 9.95
C LEU A 23 17.24 3.84 10.89
N GLN A 24 18.16 3.44 11.76
CA GLN A 24 19.02 4.35 12.53
C GLN A 24 20.45 4.15 12.06
N ASP A 25 21.04 5.21 11.51
CA ASP A 25 22.39 5.17 10.93
C ASP A 25 22.56 4.01 9.92
N GLY A 26 21.49 3.71 9.16
CA GLY A 26 21.43 2.65 8.16
C GLY A 26 21.07 1.25 8.67
N GLN A 27 20.94 1.05 9.99
CA GLN A 27 20.56 -0.23 10.58
C GLN A 27 19.06 -0.27 10.90
N GLU A 28 18.37 -1.36 10.52
CA GLU A 28 16.96 -1.57 10.88
C GLU A 28 16.81 -1.66 12.41
N VAL A 29 16.05 -0.72 12.99
CA VAL A 29 15.75 -0.62 14.42
C VAL A 29 14.26 -0.78 14.74
N GLY A 30 13.43 -0.85 13.71
CA GLY A 30 11.98 -1.05 13.83
C GLY A 30 11.35 -1.29 12.45
N GLY A 31 10.07 -1.66 12.44
CA GLY A 31 9.37 -1.90 11.19
C GLY A 31 7.90 -2.25 11.37
N GLY A 32 7.18 -2.30 10.25
CA GLY A 32 5.76 -2.60 10.17
C GLY A 32 5.42 -3.33 8.88
N VAL A 33 4.31 -4.07 8.88
CA VAL A 33 3.80 -4.77 7.70
C VAL A 33 2.40 -4.27 7.39
N PHE A 34 2.20 -3.81 6.17
CA PHE A 34 0.96 -3.26 5.66
C PHE A 34 0.46 -4.20 4.56
N SER A 35 -0.43 -5.13 4.92
CA SER A 35 -0.91 -6.16 3.99
C SER A 35 -2.14 -5.68 3.22
N VAL A 36 -2.31 -6.19 2.00
CA VAL A 36 -3.54 -5.99 1.26
C VAL A 36 -4.59 -6.99 1.79
N PRO A 37 -5.82 -6.55 2.09
CA PRO A 37 -6.87 -7.47 2.53
C PRO A 37 -7.21 -8.49 1.44
N GLU A 38 -7.65 -9.68 1.86
CA GLU A 38 -8.10 -10.73 0.95
C GLU A 38 -9.22 -10.24 0.03
N ASP A 39 -9.37 -10.93 -1.10
CA ASP A 39 -10.36 -10.54 -2.09
C ASP A 39 -11.77 -10.87 -1.59
N ASP A 40 -12.54 -9.83 -1.26
CA ASP A 40 -13.97 -9.90 -0.98
C ASP A 40 -14.73 -9.42 -2.22
N PRO A 41 -15.43 -10.32 -2.94
CA PRO A 41 -16.18 -9.97 -4.14
C PRO A 41 -17.25 -8.90 -3.92
N GLN A 42 -17.94 -8.92 -2.78
CA GLN A 42 -19.01 -7.95 -2.50
C GLN A 42 -18.43 -6.57 -2.18
N ALA A 43 -17.36 -6.53 -1.38
CA ALA A 43 -16.64 -5.28 -1.14
C ALA A 43 -16.07 -4.71 -2.45
N GLY A 44 -15.57 -5.57 -3.34
CA GLY A 44 -15.07 -5.17 -4.66
C GLY A 44 -16.15 -4.61 -5.58
N MET A 45 -17.33 -5.24 -5.63
CA MET A 45 -18.46 -4.72 -6.39
C MET A 45 -18.96 -3.38 -5.85
N ASN A 46 -19.03 -3.23 -4.52
CA ASN A 46 -19.45 -1.98 -3.87
C ASN A 46 -18.47 -0.84 -4.16
N TRP A 47 -17.16 -1.11 -4.03
CA TRP A 47 -16.11 -0.16 -4.39
C TRP A 47 -16.17 0.22 -5.86
N TRP A 48 -16.26 -0.76 -6.76
CA TRP A 48 -16.32 -0.48 -8.20
C TRP A 48 -17.54 0.38 -8.56
N SER A 49 -18.69 0.07 -7.96
CA SER A 49 -19.95 0.78 -8.19
C SER A 49 -19.93 2.22 -7.67
N SER A 50 -19.14 2.53 -6.64
CA SER A 50 -19.03 3.88 -6.08
C SER A 50 -18.07 4.80 -6.85
N LEU A 51 -17.18 4.23 -7.68
CA LEU A 51 -16.24 5.02 -8.48
C LEU A 51 -16.89 5.70 -9.69
N THR A 52 -16.43 6.92 -9.99
CA THR A 52 -16.68 7.59 -11.26
C THR A 52 -15.92 6.90 -12.40
N GLU A 53 -16.36 7.10 -13.65
CA GLU A 53 -15.68 6.54 -14.83
C GLU A 53 -14.20 6.94 -14.91
N LYS A 54 -13.88 8.20 -14.58
CA LYS A 54 -12.49 8.68 -14.53
C LYS A 54 -11.65 7.90 -13.51
N ARG A 55 -12.19 7.63 -12.32
CA ARG A 55 -11.48 6.84 -11.30
C ARG A 55 -11.35 5.38 -11.70
N ARG A 56 -12.38 4.79 -12.32
CA ARG A 56 -12.32 3.43 -12.88
C ARG A 56 -11.21 3.33 -13.93
N ALA A 57 -11.15 4.26 -14.89
CA ALA A 57 -10.14 4.29 -15.94
C ALA A 57 -8.71 4.47 -15.38
N HIS A 58 -8.55 5.30 -14.34
CA HIS A 58 -7.28 5.45 -13.64
C HIS A 58 -6.80 4.12 -13.06
N TRP A 59 -7.64 3.41 -12.30
CA TRP A 59 -7.23 2.16 -11.66
C TRP A 59 -7.03 0.99 -12.63
N LEU A 60 -7.79 0.94 -13.73
CA LEU A 60 -7.53 -0.01 -14.82
C LEU A 60 -6.15 0.23 -15.46
N THR A 61 -5.79 1.50 -15.67
CA THR A 61 -4.46 1.89 -16.17
C THR A 61 -3.36 1.50 -15.18
N MET A 62 -3.53 1.82 -13.89
CA MET A 62 -2.56 1.49 -12.84
C MET A 62 -2.34 -0.02 -12.71
N ALA A 63 -3.40 -0.82 -12.88
CA ALA A 63 -3.32 -2.27 -12.87
C ALA A 63 -2.79 -2.87 -14.19
N ALA A 64 -2.58 -2.06 -15.23
CA ALA A 64 -2.29 -2.51 -16.59
C ALA A 64 -3.26 -3.62 -17.07
N SER A 65 -4.54 -3.51 -16.69
CA SER A 65 -5.53 -4.57 -16.89
C SER A 65 -6.93 -3.99 -17.07
N ALA A 66 -7.75 -4.65 -17.91
CA ALA A 66 -9.16 -4.33 -18.08
C ALA A 66 -10.06 -4.95 -16.98
N MET A 67 -9.49 -5.72 -16.05
CA MET A 67 -10.24 -6.44 -15.01
C MET A 67 -10.49 -5.54 -13.79
N PRO A 68 -11.76 -5.33 -13.36
CA PRO A 68 -12.08 -4.57 -12.16
C PRO A 68 -11.43 -5.11 -10.88
N ALA A 69 -11.27 -6.43 -10.77
CA ALA A 69 -10.58 -7.06 -9.64
C ALA A 69 -9.09 -6.66 -9.57
N ALA A 70 -8.41 -6.61 -10.72
CA ALA A 70 -7.02 -6.14 -10.80
C ALA A 70 -6.90 -4.64 -10.45
N ALA A 71 -7.86 -3.82 -10.92
CA ALA A 71 -7.95 -2.41 -10.55
C ALA A 71 -8.16 -2.21 -9.04
N ARG A 72 -9.02 -3.02 -8.41
CA ARG A 72 -9.22 -3.01 -6.95
C ARG A 72 -7.93 -3.39 -6.21
N HIS A 73 -7.25 -4.44 -6.66
CA HIS A 73 -5.99 -4.84 -6.05
C HIS A 73 -4.92 -3.74 -6.14
N ALA A 74 -4.82 -3.06 -7.29
CA ALA A 74 -3.91 -1.91 -7.45
C ALA A 74 -4.27 -0.76 -6.50
N TYR A 75 -5.57 -0.48 -6.32
CA TYR A 75 -6.04 0.51 -5.34
C TYR A 75 -5.64 0.13 -3.91
N LEU A 76 -5.88 -1.12 -3.50
CA LEU A 76 -5.55 -1.57 -2.14
C LEU A 76 -4.03 -1.56 -1.88
N LEU A 77 -3.21 -1.87 -2.89
CA LEU A 77 -1.76 -1.70 -2.81
C LEU A 77 -1.37 -0.24 -2.60
N ALA A 78 -2.03 0.69 -3.29
CA ALA A 78 -1.77 2.12 -3.12
C ALA A 78 -2.19 2.61 -1.73
N GLU A 79 -3.35 2.19 -1.21
CA GLU A 79 -3.77 2.54 0.15
C GLU A 79 -2.79 1.99 1.20
N ALA A 80 -2.39 0.72 1.08
CA ALA A 80 -1.41 0.13 2.00
C ALA A 80 -0.04 0.82 1.93
N TYR A 81 0.32 1.40 0.77
CA TYR A 81 1.53 2.21 0.65
C TYR A 81 1.36 3.56 1.35
N ASN A 82 0.21 4.22 1.17
CA ASN A 82 -0.10 5.47 1.86
C ASN A 82 -0.07 5.29 3.38
N ASP A 83 -0.68 4.23 3.90
CA ASP A 83 -0.64 3.90 5.34
C ASP A 83 0.80 3.70 5.84
N ALA A 84 1.65 3.03 5.04
CA ALA A 84 3.06 2.85 5.36
C ALA A 84 3.85 4.17 5.33
N GLN A 85 3.51 5.08 4.41
CA GLN A 85 4.11 6.41 4.36
C GLN A 85 3.69 7.27 5.55
N ASP A 86 2.41 7.29 5.90
CA ASP A 86 1.89 8.06 7.03
C ASP A 86 2.56 7.62 8.35
N GLU A 87 2.68 6.31 8.57
CA GLU A 87 3.40 5.76 9.75
C GLU A 87 4.88 6.15 9.72
N ALA A 88 5.53 6.07 8.56
CA ALA A 88 6.93 6.46 8.40
C ALA A 88 7.15 7.95 8.70
N GLU A 89 6.28 8.83 8.20
CA GLU A 89 6.32 10.26 8.46
C GLU A 89 6.09 10.57 9.94
N ALA A 90 5.17 9.86 10.60
CA ALA A 90 4.96 9.96 12.04
C ALA A 90 6.22 9.57 12.83
N TRP A 91 6.93 8.51 12.41
CA TRP A 91 8.20 8.11 13.03
C TRP A 91 9.28 9.16 12.86
N MET A 92 9.35 9.79 11.69
CA MET A 92 10.33 10.84 11.40
C MET A 92 10.04 12.11 12.20
N SER A 93 8.77 12.52 12.29
CA SER A 93 8.33 13.69 13.06
C SER A 93 8.63 13.57 14.56
N THR A 94 8.54 12.36 15.11
CA THR A 94 8.83 12.10 16.53
C THR A 94 10.32 11.98 16.87
N ARG A 95 11.20 11.89 15.86
CA ARG A 95 12.64 11.62 16.00
C ARG A 95 13.54 12.67 15.35
N GLY A 96 12.96 13.68 14.71
CA GLY A 96 13.64 14.91 14.27
C GLY A 96 13.71 15.94 15.39
#